data_AF-A0A8S4D446-F1
#
_entry.id   AF-A0A8S4D446-F1
#
_cell.length_a   1.000
_cell.length_b   1.000
_cell.length_c   1.000
_cell.angle_alpha   90.00
_cell.angle_beta   90.00
_cell.angle_gamma   90.00
#
_symmetry.space_group_name_H-M   'P 1'
#
loop_
_entity.id
_entity.type
_entity.pdbx_description
1 polymer ?
#
loop_
_entity_poly.entity_id
_entity_poly.type
_entity_poly.pdbx_seq_one_letter_code
_entity_poly.pdbx_strand_id
1 'polypeptide(L)'
;MNDEEKSAIQEDLNIRIGNDILNPTAVYDIENELILKRDHLQRCLHIANDEVPSKLSSAIEKAQKNCKQIERLRDKQEKLQAKVDQFLNHTGPLRNELNDRLTAISKLEGVLEYLNSFDKIEELSLQLKQCSDDEQAVLLYADLKEMCIKFMKGHRSAYVKEYTHYWHNVLKDKLSKQYEEVLKLLKWPFTTVQEPSPPPKEVMAKFANITRQLFLIEEPKDNLTTSVTCDFSQDVDPCLPVKMLLRPLKKRFAFHFTGNRQTARIDRPEWFLTQTLTWIKDHQAFISKNVQPVADKMNLRHINTKDEFNAGLVALAAERLHTVLGLYYTHSGKGDMIDVDAAFAHAVDETLGFHKELVALTEKDINSVLSVLTKAETFERWLAVEKKYALAKMDETLGSSEWRSVVCAGGGAAGWVPRAADWFIALLTTIEERYAVLPRPGHRIPVLTRRPVTGECVCGCRVAGAAVTEHPPRDPRSSNPIKNIDKMGF
;
A
#
# COMPACT_ATOMS: atom_id res chain seq x y z
N MET A 1 -109.68 1.19 13.52
CA MET A 1 -109.98 2.02 12.34
C MET A 1 -110.88 3.14 12.82
N ASN A 2 -110.34 4.34 12.91
CA ASN A 2 -111.04 5.54 13.38
C ASN A 2 -112.05 6.01 12.31
N ASP A 3 -113.07 6.79 12.68
CA ASP A 3 -114.12 7.22 11.72
C ASP A 3 -113.56 8.09 10.58
N GLU A 4 -112.50 8.86 10.84
CA GLU A 4 -111.78 9.62 9.80
C GLU A 4 -111.13 8.71 8.74
N GLU A 5 -110.53 7.60 9.16
CA GLU A 5 -109.89 6.65 8.25
C GLU A 5 -110.93 5.95 7.38
N LYS A 6 -112.10 5.63 7.94
CA LYS A 6 -113.24 5.09 7.18
C LYS A 6 -113.72 6.08 6.12
N SER A 7 -113.84 7.35 6.48
CA SER A 7 -114.29 8.39 5.56
C SER A 7 -113.27 8.57 4.43
N ALA A 8 -111.97 8.60 4.73
CA ALA A 8 -110.92 8.73 3.73
C ALA A 8 -110.84 7.53 2.75
N ILE A 9 -111.04 6.31 3.25
CA ILE A 9 -111.09 5.10 2.41
C ILE A 9 -112.33 5.11 1.51
N GLN A 10 -113.49 5.53 2.05
CA GLN A 10 -114.71 5.69 1.25
C GLN A 10 -114.55 6.75 0.16
N GLU A 11 -113.91 7.89 0.48
CA GLU A 11 -113.62 8.94 -0.48
C GLU A 11 -112.72 8.41 -1.61
N ASP A 12 -111.60 7.77 -1.31
CA ASP A 12 -110.66 7.23 -2.31
C ASP A 12 -111.29 6.13 -3.19
N LEU A 13 -112.12 5.26 -2.59
CA LEU A 13 -112.87 4.24 -3.33
C LEU A 13 -113.91 4.88 -4.28
N ASN A 14 -114.65 5.87 -3.81
CA ASN A 14 -115.62 6.59 -4.63
C ASN A 14 -114.94 7.34 -5.79
N ILE A 15 -113.77 7.93 -5.55
CA ILE A 15 -112.99 8.62 -6.59
C ILE A 15 -112.50 7.64 -7.65
N ARG A 16 -111.95 6.49 -7.24
CA ARG A 16 -111.30 5.55 -8.16
C ARG A 16 -112.29 4.65 -8.92
N ILE A 17 -113.41 4.28 -8.30
CA ILE A 17 -114.44 3.44 -8.93
C ILE A 17 -115.45 4.31 -9.70
N GLY A 18 -115.69 5.54 -9.23
CA GLY A 18 -116.68 6.44 -9.83
C GLY A 18 -118.12 5.92 -9.72
N ASN A 19 -119.05 6.60 -10.39
CA ASN A 19 -120.49 6.30 -10.34
C ASN A 19 -120.91 5.01 -11.06
N ASP A 20 -119.96 4.26 -11.63
CA ASP A 20 -120.23 3.01 -12.33
C ASP A 20 -119.52 1.84 -11.66
N ILE A 21 -120.21 1.24 -10.69
CA ILE A 21 -119.80 0.06 -9.93
C ILE A 21 -119.58 -1.16 -10.85
N LEU A 22 -120.03 -1.12 -12.11
CA LEU A 22 -119.87 -2.17 -13.11
C LEU A 22 -118.65 -1.99 -14.03
N ASN A 23 -117.68 -1.13 -13.69
CA ASN A 23 -116.36 -1.16 -14.34
C ASN A 23 -115.44 -2.16 -13.63
N PRO A 24 -115.44 -3.45 -14.01
CA PRO A 24 -114.66 -4.48 -13.33
C PRO A 24 -113.16 -4.20 -13.38
N THR A 25 -112.68 -3.43 -14.36
CA THR A 25 -111.25 -3.14 -14.54
C THR A 25 -110.70 -2.26 -13.43
N ALA A 26 -111.40 -1.17 -13.09
CA ALA A 26 -110.99 -0.27 -12.01
C ALA A 26 -111.04 -0.96 -10.63
N VAL A 27 -112.07 -1.79 -10.41
CA VAL A 27 -112.21 -2.59 -9.19
C VAL A 27 -111.10 -3.63 -9.08
N TYR A 28 -110.76 -4.29 -10.19
CA TYR A 28 -109.70 -5.30 -10.25
C TYR A 28 -108.29 -4.71 -10.04
N ASP A 29 -108.02 -3.51 -10.56
CA ASP A 29 -106.74 -2.84 -10.37
C ASP A 29 -106.55 -2.40 -8.90
N ILE A 30 -107.61 -1.88 -8.27
CA ILE A 30 -107.61 -1.53 -6.84
C ILE A 30 -107.44 -2.80 -5.99
N GLU A 31 -108.16 -3.88 -6.32
CA GLU A 31 -108.02 -5.17 -5.64
C GLU A 31 -106.58 -5.68 -5.72
N ASN A 32 -105.96 -5.67 -6.90
CA ASN A 32 -104.57 -6.09 -7.08
C ASN A 32 -103.59 -5.18 -6.33
N GLU A 33 -103.77 -3.86 -6.35
CA GLU A 33 -102.93 -2.92 -5.60
C GLU A 33 -103.03 -3.18 -4.09
N LEU A 34 -104.25 -3.38 -3.58
CA LEU A 34 -104.51 -3.66 -2.16
C LEU A 34 -103.99 -5.05 -1.76
N ILE A 35 -104.09 -6.05 -2.63
CA ILE A 35 -103.48 -7.37 -2.42
C ILE A 35 -101.96 -7.24 -2.36
N LEU A 36 -101.33 -6.53 -3.29
CA LEU A 36 -99.87 -6.31 -3.28
C LEU A 36 -99.41 -5.56 -2.02
N LYS A 37 -100.15 -4.53 -1.60
CA LYS A 37 -99.87 -3.78 -0.36
C LYS A 37 -100.08 -4.64 0.88
N ARG A 38 -101.16 -5.42 0.95
CA ARG A 38 -101.41 -6.40 2.02
C ARG A 38 -100.28 -7.39 2.10
N ASP A 39 -99.90 -8.01 0.99
CA ASP A 39 -98.87 -9.04 0.95
C ASP A 39 -97.48 -8.46 1.25
N HIS A 40 -97.23 -7.20 0.90
CA HIS A 40 -96.02 -6.49 1.31
C HIS A 40 -96.01 -6.19 2.82
N LEU A 41 -97.08 -5.60 3.36
CA LEU A 41 -97.21 -5.30 4.78
C LEU A 41 -97.14 -6.58 5.61
N GLN A 42 -97.80 -7.64 5.19
CA GLN A 42 -97.80 -8.93 5.87
C GLN A 42 -96.42 -9.59 5.86
N ARG A 43 -95.63 -9.45 4.78
CA ARG A 43 -94.21 -9.84 4.76
C ARG A 43 -93.37 -9.00 5.72
N CYS A 44 -93.54 -7.68 5.71
CA CYS A 44 -92.82 -6.80 6.63
C CYS A 44 -93.17 -7.09 8.11
N LEU A 45 -94.44 -7.39 8.39
CA LEU A 45 -94.93 -7.72 9.73
C LEU A 45 -94.41 -9.09 10.18
N HIS A 46 -94.36 -10.08 9.28
CA HIS A 46 -93.75 -11.38 9.57
C HIS A 46 -92.23 -11.26 9.84
N ILE A 47 -91.50 -10.47 9.04
CA ILE A 47 -90.07 -10.22 9.27
C ILE A 47 -89.86 -9.51 10.61
N ALA A 48 -90.65 -8.48 10.92
CA ALA A 48 -90.51 -7.69 12.14
C ALA A 48 -90.95 -8.43 13.41
N ASN A 49 -91.98 -9.28 13.31
CA ASN A 49 -92.57 -9.96 14.47
C ASN A 49 -91.92 -11.32 14.75
N ASP A 50 -91.54 -12.07 13.72
CA ASP A 50 -91.09 -13.45 13.88
C ASP A 50 -89.60 -13.60 13.55
N GLU A 51 -89.10 -13.06 12.45
CA GLU A 51 -87.69 -13.26 12.05
C GLU A 51 -86.69 -12.40 12.83
N VAL A 52 -86.95 -11.11 13.00
CA VAL A 52 -86.01 -10.19 13.67
C VAL A 52 -85.86 -10.52 15.15
N PRO A 53 -86.93 -10.74 15.94
CA PRO A 53 -86.82 -11.12 17.34
C PRO A 53 -86.18 -12.50 17.53
N SER A 54 -86.47 -13.47 16.66
CA SER A 54 -85.84 -14.80 16.74
C SER A 54 -84.37 -14.79 16.35
N LYS A 55 -83.98 -14.03 15.31
CA LYS A 55 -82.57 -13.83 14.94
C LYS A 55 -81.82 -13.04 16.02
N LEU A 56 -82.44 -12.01 16.60
CA LEU A 56 -81.86 -11.21 17.69
C LEU A 56 -81.69 -12.06 18.96
N SER A 57 -82.73 -12.81 19.35
CA SER A 57 -82.68 -13.74 20.47
C SER A 57 -81.59 -14.80 20.28
N SER A 58 -81.52 -15.42 19.09
CA SER A 58 -80.45 -16.37 18.75
C SER A 58 -79.05 -15.74 18.77
N ALA A 59 -78.91 -14.50 18.28
CA ALA A 59 -77.66 -13.75 18.33
C ALA A 59 -77.24 -13.42 19.77
N ILE A 60 -78.17 -13.03 20.63
CA ILE A 60 -77.95 -12.77 22.06
C ILE A 60 -77.56 -14.07 22.77
N GLU A 61 -78.24 -15.18 22.52
CA GLU A 61 -77.89 -16.49 23.08
C GLU A 61 -76.48 -16.93 22.64
N LYS A 62 -76.14 -16.74 21.36
CA LYS A 62 -74.78 -17.00 20.84
C LYS A 62 -73.75 -16.10 21.51
N ALA A 63 -74.04 -14.81 21.67
CA ALA A 63 -73.16 -13.86 22.36
C ALA A 63 -72.95 -14.27 23.83
N GLN A 64 -74.01 -14.66 24.54
CA GLN A 64 -73.92 -15.16 25.92
C GLN A 64 -73.12 -16.46 26.02
N LYS A 65 -73.31 -17.40 25.08
CA LYS A 65 -72.51 -18.63 25.00
C LYS A 65 -71.03 -18.32 24.75
N ASN A 66 -70.74 -17.40 23.85
CA ASN A 66 -69.38 -16.95 23.55
C ASN A 66 -68.73 -16.26 24.76
N CYS A 67 -69.45 -15.37 25.46
CA CYS A 67 -68.95 -14.74 26.69
C CYS A 67 -68.59 -15.79 27.75
N LYS A 68 -69.48 -16.77 27.99
CA LYS A 68 -69.20 -17.89 28.92
C LYS A 68 -67.99 -18.73 28.47
N GLN A 69 -67.79 -18.89 27.16
CA GLN A 69 -66.62 -19.60 26.63
C GLN A 69 -65.33 -18.80 26.82
N ILE A 70 -65.36 -17.48 26.60
CA ILE A 70 -64.24 -16.58 26.85
C ILE A 70 -63.85 -16.60 28.33
N GLU A 71 -64.83 -16.55 29.24
CA GLU A 71 -64.59 -16.65 30.69
C GLU A 71 -63.91 -17.98 31.05
N ARG A 72 -64.43 -19.10 30.54
CA ARG A 72 -63.79 -20.41 30.77
C ARG A 72 -62.37 -20.50 30.21
N LEU A 73 -62.09 -19.86 29.08
CA LEU A 73 -60.75 -19.82 28.50
C LEU A 73 -59.81 -18.96 29.33
N ARG A 74 -60.27 -17.81 29.82
CA ARG A 74 -59.52 -16.97 30.75
C ARG A 74 -59.17 -17.74 32.03
N ASP A 75 -60.15 -18.42 32.64
CA ASP A 75 -59.90 -19.22 33.84
C ASP A 75 -58.89 -20.36 33.59
N LYS A 76 -58.94 -20.97 32.40
CA LYS A 76 -57.96 -21.99 31.99
C LYS A 76 -56.56 -21.39 31.79
N GLN A 77 -56.47 -20.22 31.16
CA GLN A 77 -55.21 -19.50 30.97
C GLN A 77 -54.58 -19.16 32.32
N GLU A 78 -55.34 -18.57 33.25
CA GLU A 78 -54.85 -18.22 34.59
C GLU A 78 -54.36 -19.45 35.35
N LYS A 79 -55.11 -20.56 35.30
CA LYS A 79 -54.69 -21.83 35.91
C LYS A 79 -53.43 -22.41 35.27
N LEU A 80 -53.29 -22.30 33.95
CA LEU A 80 -52.10 -22.78 33.24
C LEU A 80 -50.90 -21.91 33.58
N GLN A 81 -51.07 -20.58 33.60
CA GLN A 81 -50.03 -19.63 33.98
C GLN A 81 -49.52 -19.92 35.38
N ALA A 82 -50.43 -20.09 36.35
CA ALA A 82 -50.06 -20.44 37.72
C ALA A 82 -49.28 -21.77 37.80
N LYS A 83 -49.66 -22.78 37.01
CA LYS A 83 -48.92 -24.05 36.94
C LYS A 83 -47.54 -23.89 36.33
N VAL A 84 -47.40 -23.09 35.28
CA VAL A 84 -46.11 -22.79 34.64
C VAL A 84 -45.22 -22.03 35.61
N ASP A 85 -45.73 -21.01 36.28
CA ASP A 85 -44.97 -20.22 37.25
C ASP A 85 -44.53 -21.09 38.45
N GLN A 86 -45.41 -21.96 38.94
CA GLN A 86 -45.07 -22.92 39.99
C GLN A 86 -43.98 -23.89 39.54
N PHE A 87 -44.07 -24.41 38.31
CA PHE A 87 -43.05 -25.32 37.75
C PHE A 87 -41.71 -24.61 37.56
N LEU A 88 -41.69 -23.40 37.02
CA LEU A 88 -40.49 -22.60 36.84
C LEU A 88 -39.84 -22.23 38.18
N ASN A 89 -40.63 -21.86 39.18
CA ASN A 89 -40.12 -21.57 40.52
C ASN A 89 -39.57 -22.83 41.21
N HIS A 90 -40.20 -23.98 41.00
CA HIS A 90 -39.73 -25.25 41.56
C HIS A 90 -38.45 -25.76 40.88
N THR A 91 -38.34 -25.59 39.56
CA THR A 91 -37.16 -26.03 38.77
C THR A 91 -36.04 -25.01 38.73
N GLY A 92 -36.30 -23.75 39.08
CA GLY A 92 -35.34 -22.65 39.11
C GLY A 92 -34.07 -22.94 39.92
N PRO A 93 -34.17 -23.42 41.17
CA PRO A 93 -33.00 -23.77 41.98
C PRO A 93 -32.12 -24.84 41.33
N LEU A 94 -32.72 -25.91 40.78
CA LEU A 94 -31.99 -26.97 40.08
C LEU A 94 -31.31 -26.44 38.81
N ARG A 95 -32.00 -25.59 38.05
CA ARG A 95 -31.44 -24.97 36.85
C ARG A 95 -30.24 -24.09 37.19
N ASN A 96 -30.33 -23.29 38.26
CA ASN A 96 -29.24 -22.43 38.71
C ASN A 96 -28.03 -23.26 39.16
N GLU A 97 -28.26 -24.29 39.98
CA GLU A 97 -27.22 -25.22 40.42
C GLU A 97 -26.53 -25.92 39.24
N LEU A 98 -27.29 -26.37 38.24
CA LEU A 98 -26.74 -26.98 37.03
C LEU A 98 -25.91 -25.96 36.24
N ASN A 99 -26.41 -24.73 36.09
CA ASN A 99 -25.71 -23.67 35.37
C ASN A 99 -24.39 -23.28 36.06
N ASP A 100 -24.38 -23.25 37.39
CA ASP A 100 -23.17 -22.99 38.18
C ASP A 100 -22.15 -24.11 37.99
N ARG A 101 -22.60 -25.37 38.01
CA ARG A 101 -21.75 -26.54 37.73
C ARG A 101 -21.21 -26.54 36.31
N LEU A 102 -22.04 -26.26 35.31
CA LEU A 102 -21.61 -26.17 33.91
C LEU A 102 -20.60 -25.03 33.71
N THR A 103 -20.83 -23.89 34.37
CA THR A 103 -19.88 -22.76 34.36
C THR A 103 -18.55 -23.15 35.01
N ALA A 104 -18.58 -23.91 36.10
CA ALA A 104 -17.36 -24.43 36.74
C ALA A 104 -16.62 -25.42 35.83
N ILE A 105 -17.34 -26.32 35.14
CA ILE A 105 -16.76 -27.25 34.17
C ILE A 105 -16.09 -26.48 33.02
N SER A 106 -16.77 -25.51 32.41
CA SER A 106 -16.18 -24.69 31.34
C SER A 106 -14.93 -23.93 31.79
N LYS A 107 -14.89 -23.46 33.05
CA LYS A 107 -13.68 -22.86 33.62
C LYS A 107 -12.54 -23.87 33.74
N LEU A 108 -12.81 -25.08 34.23
CA LEU A 108 -11.80 -26.14 34.35
C LEU A 108 -11.29 -26.60 32.98
N GLU A 109 -12.18 -26.75 31.99
CA GLU A 109 -11.81 -27.04 30.60
C GLU A 109 -10.89 -25.95 30.03
N GLY A 110 -11.18 -24.67 30.30
CA GLY A 110 -10.33 -23.56 29.90
C GLY A 110 -8.94 -23.59 30.56
N VAL A 111 -8.85 -23.99 31.84
CA VAL A 111 -7.57 -24.19 32.53
C VAL A 111 -6.80 -25.38 31.94
N LEU A 112 -7.47 -26.46 31.60
CA LEU A 112 -6.84 -27.62 30.95
C LEU A 112 -6.30 -27.26 29.56
N GLU A 113 -7.08 -26.57 28.71
CA GLU A 113 -6.57 -26.11 27.40
C GLU A 113 -5.38 -25.15 27.57
N TYR A 114 -5.42 -24.30 28.61
CA TYR A 114 -4.30 -23.44 28.95
C TYR A 114 -3.04 -24.25 29.28
N LEU A 115 -3.11 -25.22 30.19
CA LEU A 115 -1.95 -26.01 30.60
C LEU A 115 -1.44 -26.92 29.47
N ASN A 116 -2.35 -27.59 28.75
CA ASN A 116 -2.00 -28.44 27.61
C ASN A 116 -1.27 -27.66 26.50
N SER A 117 -1.51 -26.34 26.38
CA SER A 117 -0.75 -25.54 25.41
C SER A 117 0.73 -25.41 25.76
N PHE A 118 1.11 -25.39 27.04
CA PHE A 118 2.52 -25.37 27.44
C PHE A 118 3.16 -26.73 27.24
N ASP A 119 2.47 -27.80 27.65
CA ASP A 119 2.91 -29.17 27.42
C ASP A 119 3.14 -29.44 25.93
N LYS A 120 2.24 -28.94 25.06
CA LYS A 120 2.41 -29.06 23.61
C LYS A 120 3.63 -28.32 23.08
N ILE A 121 3.94 -27.13 23.60
CA ILE A 121 5.13 -26.36 23.21
C ILE A 121 6.41 -27.12 23.63
N GLU A 122 6.42 -27.68 24.83
CA GLU A 122 7.53 -28.48 25.33
C GLU A 122 7.71 -29.77 24.53
N GLU A 123 6.62 -30.45 24.18
CA GLU A 123 6.63 -31.61 23.30
C GLU A 123 7.21 -31.28 21.91
N LEU A 124 6.72 -30.21 21.27
CA LEU A 124 7.24 -29.75 19.97
C LEU A 124 8.73 -29.40 20.06
N SER A 125 9.14 -28.74 21.14
CA SER A 125 10.55 -28.42 21.41
C SER A 125 11.41 -29.69 21.56
N LEU A 126 10.92 -30.69 22.27
CA LEU A 126 11.61 -31.98 22.41
C LEU A 126 11.74 -32.69 21.06
N GLN A 127 10.67 -32.73 20.27
CA GLN A 127 10.67 -33.32 18.93
C GLN A 127 11.65 -32.60 18.00
N LEU A 128 11.66 -31.25 18.00
CA LEU A 128 12.62 -30.44 17.26
C LEU A 128 14.07 -30.73 17.64
N LYS A 129 14.34 -30.93 18.94
CA LYS A 129 15.67 -31.28 19.44
C LYS A 129 16.15 -32.67 18.99
N GLN A 130 15.23 -33.62 18.88
CA GLN A 130 15.52 -35.00 18.50
C GLN A 130 15.49 -35.21 16.98
N CYS A 131 14.91 -34.27 16.22
CA CYS A 131 14.74 -34.37 14.78
C CYS A 131 16.07 -34.23 14.04
N SER A 132 16.43 -35.24 13.25
CA SER A 132 17.60 -35.22 12.38
C SER A 132 17.28 -34.61 11.00
N ASP A 133 16.08 -34.87 10.49
CA ASP A 133 15.59 -34.39 9.20
C ASP A 133 15.19 -32.91 9.24
N ASP A 134 15.66 -32.15 8.25
CA ASP A 134 15.42 -30.71 8.15
C ASP A 134 13.99 -30.41 7.71
N GLU A 135 13.39 -31.24 6.85
CA GLU A 135 12.01 -30.99 6.39
C GLU A 135 11.02 -31.19 7.55
N GLN A 136 11.16 -32.29 8.28
CA GLN A 136 10.36 -32.52 9.48
C GLN A 136 10.56 -31.44 10.55
N ALA A 137 11.80 -30.98 10.77
CA ALA A 137 12.07 -29.91 11.72
C ALA A 137 11.38 -28.59 11.33
N VAL A 138 11.35 -28.26 10.03
CA VAL A 138 10.64 -27.08 9.54
C VAL A 138 9.12 -27.21 9.68
N LEU A 139 8.55 -28.41 9.54
CA LEU A 139 7.13 -28.66 9.79
C LEU A 139 6.77 -28.48 11.27
N LEU A 140 7.56 -29.06 12.19
CA LEU A 140 7.37 -28.86 13.63
C LEU A 140 7.50 -27.39 14.04
N TYR A 141 8.39 -26.65 13.37
CA TYR A 141 8.50 -25.21 13.55
C TYR A 141 7.28 -24.44 13.03
N ALA A 142 6.66 -24.90 11.95
CA ALA A 142 5.42 -24.32 11.43
C ALA A 142 4.27 -24.47 12.44
N ASP A 143 4.19 -25.59 13.16
CA ASP A 143 3.21 -25.79 14.23
C ASP A 143 3.39 -24.75 15.36
N LEU A 144 4.65 -24.47 15.76
CA LEU A 144 4.94 -23.40 16.73
C LEU A 144 4.48 -22.02 16.22
N LYS A 145 4.70 -21.73 14.93
CA LYS A 145 4.22 -20.48 14.30
C LYS A 145 2.69 -20.40 14.29
N GLU A 146 1.99 -21.49 14.04
CA GLU A 146 0.52 -21.54 14.10
C GLU A 146 0.04 -21.26 15.54
N MET A 147 0.71 -21.82 16.55
CA MET A 147 0.43 -21.53 17.94
C MET A 147 0.67 -20.04 18.29
N CYS A 148 1.68 -19.38 17.72
CA CYS A 148 1.84 -17.91 17.84
C CYS A 148 0.63 -17.13 17.29
N ILE A 149 0.03 -17.59 16.20
CA ILE A 149 -1.16 -16.96 15.61
C ILE A 149 -2.38 -17.20 16.51
N LYS A 150 -2.54 -18.43 17.03
CA LYS A 150 -3.64 -18.79 17.94
C LYS A 150 -3.56 -18.01 19.27
N PHE A 151 -2.35 -17.79 19.79
CA PHE A 151 -2.12 -17.14 21.07
C PHE A 151 -1.60 -15.70 20.91
N MET A 152 -2.52 -14.75 20.74
CA MET A 152 -2.14 -13.36 20.47
C MET A 152 -1.68 -12.55 21.69
N LYS A 153 -2.18 -12.85 22.90
CA LYS A 153 -1.90 -12.06 24.12
C LYS A 153 -1.78 -12.92 25.37
N GLY A 154 -1.14 -12.38 26.40
CA GLY A 154 -0.95 -13.03 27.71
C GLY A 154 0.24 -13.99 27.76
N HIS A 155 0.34 -14.76 28.85
CA HIS A 155 1.50 -15.60 29.15
C HIS A 155 1.77 -16.68 28.08
N ARG A 156 0.72 -17.33 27.54
CA ARG A 156 0.86 -18.30 26.44
C ARG A 156 1.54 -17.70 25.21
N SER A 157 1.16 -16.46 24.87
CA SER A 157 1.73 -15.73 23.73
C SER A 157 3.22 -15.46 23.94
N ALA A 158 3.59 -14.97 25.12
CA ALA A 158 4.99 -14.71 25.44
C ALA A 158 5.83 -16.00 25.38
N TYR A 159 5.33 -17.08 26.01
CA TYR A 159 6.03 -18.36 26.07
C TYR A 159 6.21 -19.00 24.68
N VAL A 160 5.16 -19.06 23.86
CA VAL A 160 5.26 -19.62 22.50
C VAL A 160 6.18 -18.77 21.61
N LYS A 161 6.15 -17.44 21.74
CA LYS A 161 7.04 -16.54 20.99
C LYS A 161 8.50 -16.74 21.36
N GLU A 162 8.81 -16.92 22.65
CA GLU A 162 10.17 -17.19 23.12
C GLU A 162 10.73 -18.48 22.52
N TYR A 163 9.97 -19.58 22.60
CA TYR A 163 10.36 -20.86 21.99
C TYR A 163 10.43 -20.80 20.46
N THR A 164 9.50 -20.09 19.82
CA THR A 164 9.52 -19.88 18.37
C THR A 164 10.77 -19.09 17.96
N HIS A 165 11.13 -18.04 18.70
CA HIS A 165 12.35 -17.28 18.42
C HIS A 165 13.62 -18.11 18.65
N TYR A 166 13.66 -18.88 19.73
CA TYR A 166 14.76 -19.81 20.02
C TYR A 166 14.96 -20.80 18.86
N TRP A 167 13.91 -21.51 18.47
CA TRP A 167 13.97 -22.50 17.41
C TRP A 167 14.21 -21.89 16.04
N HIS A 168 13.72 -20.69 15.77
CA HIS A 168 14.08 -19.93 14.57
C HIS A 168 15.60 -19.77 14.48
N ASN A 169 16.25 -19.29 15.54
CA ASN A 169 17.70 -19.07 15.53
C ASN A 169 18.47 -20.38 15.32
N VAL A 170 18.06 -21.47 15.99
CA VAL A 170 18.69 -22.80 15.82
C VAL A 170 18.56 -23.31 14.39
N LEU A 171 17.35 -23.27 13.81
CA LEU A 171 17.10 -23.73 12.44
C LEU A 171 17.78 -22.83 11.42
N LYS A 172 17.69 -21.51 11.60
CA LYS A 172 18.37 -20.53 10.76
C LYS A 172 19.87 -20.79 10.73
N ASP A 173 20.52 -21.02 11.87
CA ASP A 173 21.95 -21.31 11.91
C ASP A 173 22.30 -22.63 11.19
N LYS A 174 21.50 -23.69 11.40
CA LYS A 174 21.70 -24.99 10.73
C LYS A 174 21.54 -24.85 9.21
N LEU A 175 20.43 -24.29 8.76
CA LEU A 175 20.12 -24.11 7.34
C LEU A 175 21.07 -23.13 6.66
N SER A 176 21.49 -22.06 7.34
CA SER A 176 22.47 -21.09 6.81
C SER A 176 23.80 -21.77 6.50
N LYS A 177 24.30 -22.64 7.39
CA LYS A 177 25.54 -23.41 7.14
C LYS A 177 25.39 -24.31 5.92
N GLN A 178 24.29 -25.05 5.81
CA GLN A 178 24.05 -25.91 4.65
C GLN A 178 23.92 -25.11 3.36
N TYR A 179 23.24 -23.95 3.42
CA TYR A 179 23.08 -23.06 2.29
C TYR A 179 24.43 -22.50 1.85
N GLU A 180 25.30 -22.10 2.78
CA GLU A 180 26.67 -21.65 2.49
C GLU A 180 27.49 -22.73 1.78
N GLU A 181 27.39 -24.00 2.18
CA GLU A 181 28.07 -25.10 1.47
C GLU A 181 27.53 -25.27 0.04
N VAL A 182 26.21 -25.17 -0.16
CA VAL A 182 25.62 -25.22 -1.50
C VAL A 182 26.04 -24.01 -2.34
N LEU A 183 26.10 -22.81 -1.76
CA LEU A 183 26.57 -21.61 -2.43
C LEU A 183 28.03 -21.74 -2.86
N LYS A 184 28.90 -22.37 -2.06
CA LYS A 184 30.28 -22.68 -2.46
C LYS A 184 30.34 -23.59 -3.68
N LEU A 185 29.51 -24.63 -3.72
CA LEU A 185 29.40 -25.55 -4.88
C LEU A 185 28.90 -24.84 -6.13
N LEU A 186 27.99 -23.88 -5.96
CA LEU A 186 27.51 -22.99 -7.02
C LEU A 186 28.52 -21.90 -7.42
N LYS A 187 29.65 -21.79 -6.71
CA LYS A 187 30.65 -20.72 -6.86
C LYS A 187 30.03 -19.32 -6.68
N TRP A 188 29.06 -19.21 -5.78
CA TRP A 188 28.44 -17.94 -5.40
C TRP A 188 29.30 -17.20 -4.36
N PRO A 189 29.43 -15.86 -4.47
CA PRO A 189 29.01 -15.01 -5.57
C PRO A 189 29.89 -15.23 -6.80
N PHE A 190 29.32 -15.00 -7.99
CA PHE A 190 30.02 -15.21 -9.25
C PHE A 190 31.15 -14.20 -9.39
N THR A 191 32.35 -14.70 -9.71
CA THR A 191 33.59 -13.89 -9.82
C THR A 191 34.04 -13.67 -11.26
N THR A 192 33.51 -14.45 -12.21
CA THR A 192 33.86 -14.43 -13.63
C THR A 192 32.61 -14.65 -14.48
N VAL A 193 32.51 -13.92 -15.60
CA VAL A 193 31.38 -13.98 -16.56
C VAL A 193 31.42 -15.23 -17.45
N GLN A 194 32.51 -16.03 -17.39
CA GLN A 194 32.58 -17.28 -18.14
C GLN A 194 31.49 -18.24 -17.64
N GLU A 195 30.60 -18.65 -18.54
CA GLU A 195 29.55 -19.64 -18.29
C GLU A 195 30.15 -20.84 -17.56
N PRO A 196 29.90 -20.99 -16.25
CA PRO A 196 30.25 -22.21 -15.58
C PRO A 196 29.42 -23.30 -16.24
N SER A 197 30.01 -24.48 -16.47
CA SER A 197 29.23 -25.69 -16.76
C SER A 197 27.99 -25.70 -15.86
N PRO A 198 26.79 -25.96 -16.41
CA PRO A 198 25.56 -25.86 -15.63
C PRO A 198 25.70 -26.66 -14.33
N PRO A 199 25.37 -26.07 -13.16
CA PRO A 199 25.55 -26.75 -11.89
C PRO A 199 24.78 -28.09 -11.90
N PRO A 200 25.31 -29.14 -11.24
CA PRO A 200 24.64 -30.44 -11.21
C PRO A 200 23.19 -30.30 -10.74
N LYS A 201 22.27 -31.04 -11.37
CA LYS A 201 20.83 -30.98 -11.05
C LYS A 201 20.55 -31.23 -9.56
N GLU A 202 21.33 -32.11 -8.94
CA GLU A 202 21.26 -32.40 -7.51
C GLU A 202 21.60 -31.18 -6.63
N VAL A 203 22.65 -30.43 -6.97
CA VAL A 203 23.03 -29.21 -6.26
C VAL A 203 21.94 -28.15 -6.37
N MET A 204 21.34 -27.99 -7.57
CA MET A 204 20.23 -27.07 -7.78
C MET A 204 18.95 -27.49 -7.05
N ALA A 205 18.66 -28.79 -6.99
CA ALA A 205 17.54 -29.32 -6.21
C ALA A 205 17.73 -29.06 -4.71
N LYS A 206 18.94 -29.31 -4.19
CA LYS A 206 19.31 -29.01 -2.80
C LYS A 206 19.23 -27.52 -2.50
N PHE A 207 19.73 -26.67 -3.42
CA PHE A 207 19.61 -25.21 -3.33
C PHE A 207 18.14 -24.79 -3.19
N ALA A 208 17.29 -25.20 -4.13
CA ALA A 208 15.87 -24.88 -4.11
C ALA A 208 15.17 -25.39 -2.84
N ASN A 209 15.56 -26.58 -2.35
CA ASN A 209 15.01 -27.14 -1.12
C ASN A 209 15.33 -26.27 0.10
N ILE A 210 16.59 -25.91 0.29
CA ILE A 210 17.00 -25.08 1.42
C ILE A 210 16.42 -23.67 1.28
N THR A 211 16.34 -23.10 0.06
CA THR A 211 15.63 -21.84 -0.19
C THR A 211 14.17 -21.90 0.28
N ARG A 212 13.46 -23.00 -0.02
CA ARG A 212 12.07 -23.22 0.47
C ARG A 212 12.02 -23.25 1.98
N GLN A 213 12.91 -23.99 2.61
CA GLN A 213 12.98 -24.11 4.08
C GLN A 213 13.26 -22.74 4.74
N LEU A 214 14.18 -21.96 4.18
CA LEU A 214 14.49 -20.60 4.65
C LEU A 214 13.28 -19.66 4.58
N PHE A 215 12.43 -19.77 3.54
CA PHE A 215 11.17 -19.03 3.49
C PHE A 215 10.17 -19.47 4.58
N LEU A 216 10.06 -20.78 4.83
CA LEU A 216 9.12 -21.31 5.83
C LEU A 216 9.48 -20.86 7.25
N ILE A 217 10.78 -20.76 7.55
CA ILE A 217 11.26 -20.39 8.87
C ILE A 217 11.29 -18.88 9.14
N GLU A 218 10.96 -18.02 8.16
CA GLU A 218 10.94 -16.56 8.35
C GLU A 218 10.04 -16.18 9.54
N GLU A 219 10.56 -15.35 10.45
CA GLU A 219 9.77 -14.82 11.56
C GLU A 219 8.76 -13.76 11.08
N PRO A 220 7.54 -13.73 11.66
CA PRO A 220 6.59 -12.64 11.41
C PRO A 220 7.17 -11.28 11.81
N LYS A 221 6.93 -10.25 10.98
CA LYS A 221 7.48 -8.89 11.15
C LYS A 221 7.13 -8.24 12.50
N ASP A 222 6.06 -8.68 13.17
CA ASP A 222 5.63 -8.17 14.48
C ASP A 222 6.53 -8.59 15.66
N ASN A 223 7.41 -9.59 15.46
CA ASN A 223 8.35 -10.06 16.49
C ASN A 223 9.74 -9.46 16.34
N LEU A 224 10.00 -8.71 15.26
CA LEU A 224 11.22 -7.95 15.09
C LEU A 224 11.02 -6.61 15.81
N THR A 225 11.71 -6.41 16.94
CA THR A 225 12.11 -5.05 17.32
C THR A 225 12.64 -4.40 16.07
N THR A 226 12.06 -3.26 15.67
CA THR A 226 12.53 -2.46 14.54
C THR A 226 14.04 -2.34 14.68
N SER A 227 14.77 -3.19 13.96
CA SER A 227 16.21 -3.09 13.92
C SER A 227 16.41 -1.70 13.36
N VAL A 228 17.17 -0.88 14.06
CA VAL A 228 17.58 0.44 13.60
C VAL A 228 18.49 0.20 12.40
N THR A 229 17.93 -0.26 11.29
CA THR A 229 18.61 -0.36 10.02
C THR A 229 18.74 1.06 9.53
N CYS A 230 19.96 1.42 9.13
CA CYS A 230 20.33 2.72 8.61
C CYS A 230 19.24 3.27 7.68
N ASP A 231 18.94 4.57 7.80
CA ASP A 231 17.91 5.36 7.08
C ASP A 231 17.87 5.19 5.53
N PHE A 232 18.78 4.41 4.96
CA PHE A 232 19.04 4.26 3.53
C PHE A 232 18.54 2.93 2.96
N SER A 233 18.14 1.99 3.80
CA SER A 233 17.37 0.81 3.38
C SER A 233 15.96 1.28 3.01
N GLN A 234 15.39 0.86 1.88
CA GLN A 234 13.92 0.90 1.75
C GLN A 234 13.34 0.15 2.97
N ASP A 235 12.21 0.60 3.53
CA ASP A 235 11.57 0.16 4.80
C ASP A 235 11.28 -1.36 4.94
N VAL A 236 11.79 -2.20 4.05
CA VAL A 236 11.58 -3.64 4.01
C VAL A 236 12.91 -4.38 4.17
N ASP A 237 13.11 -4.94 5.35
CA ASP A 237 14.15 -5.93 5.60
C ASP A 237 13.94 -7.13 4.66
N PRO A 238 14.95 -7.52 3.84
CA PRO A 238 14.79 -8.59 2.84
C PRO A 238 14.45 -9.94 3.48
N CYS A 239 13.81 -10.83 2.74
CA CYS A 239 13.57 -12.19 3.19
C CYS A 239 14.88 -12.96 3.45
N LEU A 240 14.82 -13.96 4.31
CA LEU A 240 15.95 -14.75 4.80
C LEU A 240 16.77 -15.39 3.68
N PRO A 241 16.19 -15.99 2.61
CA PRO A 241 16.99 -16.47 1.48
C PRO A 241 17.82 -15.36 0.83
N VAL A 242 17.23 -14.17 0.63
CA VAL A 242 17.92 -13.02 0.04
C VAL A 242 18.99 -12.48 0.98
N LYS A 243 18.73 -12.40 2.29
CA LYS A 243 19.74 -12.05 3.31
C LYS A 243 20.96 -12.95 3.23
N MET A 244 20.75 -14.26 3.08
CA MET A 244 21.85 -15.23 2.96
C MET A 244 22.65 -15.03 1.68
N LEU A 245 21.98 -14.77 0.56
CA LEU A 245 22.63 -14.51 -0.74
C LEU A 245 23.43 -13.21 -0.76
N LEU A 246 22.97 -12.19 -0.03
CA LEU A 246 23.66 -10.90 0.12
C LEU A 246 24.89 -11.00 1.04
N ARG A 247 24.90 -11.89 2.04
CA ARG A 247 25.97 -12.00 3.05
C ARG A 247 27.40 -12.03 2.46
N PRO A 248 27.75 -12.90 1.50
CA PRO A 248 29.12 -12.91 0.95
C PRO A 248 29.45 -11.64 0.16
N LEU A 249 28.48 -11.04 -0.52
CA LEU A 249 28.65 -9.76 -1.23
C LEU A 249 28.86 -8.60 -0.25
N LYS A 250 28.10 -8.55 0.85
CA LYS A 250 28.31 -7.60 1.97
C LYS A 250 29.71 -7.70 2.53
N LYS A 251 30.18 -8.93 2.82
CA LYS A 251 31.55 -9.17 3.32
C LYS A 251 32.62 -8.69 2.33
N ARG A 252 32.43 -8.98 1.04
CA ARG A 252 33.34 -8.54 -0.03
C ARG A 252 33.34 -7.02 -0.18
N PHE A 253 32.17 -6.39 -0.13
CA PHE A 253 32.01 -4.94 -0.19
C PHE A 253 32.74 -4.26 0.96
N ALA A 254 32.48 -4.70 2.20
CA ALA A 254 33.18 -4.20 3.37
C ALA A 254 34.69 -4.38 3.24
N PHE A 255 35.15 -5.56 2.82
CA PHE A 255 36.58 -5.83 2.67
C PHE A 255 37.28 -4.88 1.70
N HIS A 256 36.67 -4.53 0.56
CA HIS A 256 37.30 -3.69 -0.46
C HIS A 256 37.09 -2.19 -0.25
N PHE A 257 35.91 -1.79 0.21
CA PHE A 257 35.50 -0.38 0.22
C PHE A 257 35.45 0.22 1.62
N THR A 258 35.83 -0.51 2.66
CA THR A 258 35.97 0.03 4.03
C THR A 258 37.40 -0.17 4.57
N GLY A 259 37.81 0.69 5.51
CA GLY A 259 39.14 0.67 6.11
C GLY A 259 40.23 1.36 5.26
N ASN A 260 41.49 0.91 5.42
CA ASN A 260 42.68 1.59 4.90
C ASN A 260 43.19 1.03 3.56
N ARG A 261 42.37 0.27 2.82
CA ARG A 261 42.80 -0.29 1.54
C ARG A 261 42.87 0.79 0.47
N GLN A 262 43.73 0.57 -0.52
CA GLN A 262 43.80 1.43 -1.70
C GLN A 262 42.43 1.60 -2.36
N THR A 263 41.59 0.57 -2.38
CA THR A 263 40.23 0.57 -2.95
C THR A 263 39.17 1.29 -2.10
N ALA A 264 39.49 1.71 -0.88
CA ALA A 264 38.56 2.41 0.02
C ALA A 264 38.71 3.95 -0.05
N ARG A 265 39.34 4.45 -1.12
CA ARG A 265 39.53 5.88 -1.38
C ARG A 265 38.21 6.64 -1.38
N ILE A 266 38.17 7.72 -0.63
CA ILE A 266 36.99 8.59 -0.54
C ILE A 266 36.81 9.43 -1.81
N ASP A 267 37.92 9.77 -2.48
CA ASP A 267 37.95 10.57 -3.71
C ASP A 267 37.55 9.80 -4.97
N ARG A 268 37.36 8.48 -4.89
CA ARG A 268 37.03 7.59 -6.02
C ARG A 268 35.71 6.84 -5.76
N PRO A 269 34.57 7.54 -5.58
CA PRO A 269 33.28 6.91 -5.29
C PRO A 269 32.80 5.99 -6.42
N GLU A 270 33.24 6.22 -7.66
CA GLU A 270 32.88 5.40 -8.81
C GLU A 270 33.27 3.93 -8.65
N TRP A 271 34.28 3.62 -7.81
CA TRP A 271 34.72 2.23 -7.61
C TRP A 271 33.66 1.37 -6.92
N PHE A 272 33.07 1.85 -5.83
CA PHE A 272 32.05 1.07 -5.12
C PHE A 272 30.70 1.14 -5.86
N LEU A 273 30.41 2.26 -6.53
CA LEU A 273 29.19 2.43 -7.34
C LEU A 273 29.19 1.48 -8.54
N THR A 274 30.27 1.49 -9.35
CA THR A 274 30.43 0.59 -10.51
C THR A 274 30.43 -0.88 -10.09
N GLN A 275 31.10 -1.21 -8.98
CA GLN A 275 31.11 -2.59 -8.48
C GLN A 275 29.71 -3.06 -8.07
N THR A 276 28.89 -2.17 -7.51
CA THR A 276 27.49 -2.48 -7.15
C THR A 276 26.64 -2.75 -8.39
N LEU A 277 26.75 -1.92 -9.44
CA LEU A 277 26.07 -2.16 -10.72
C LEU A 277 26.49 -3.49 -11.36
N THR A 278 27.79 -3.77 -11.33
CA THR A 278 28.35 -5.03 -11.84
C THR A 278 27.74 -6.23 -11.11
N TRP A 279 27.67 -6.21 -9.78
CA TRP A 279 27.06 -7.30 -9.02
C TRP A 279 25.57 -7.46 -9.29
N ILE A 280 24.81 -6.36 -9.41
CA ILE A 280 23.39 -6.43 -9.80
C ILE A 280 23.26 -7.13 -11.16
N LYS A 281 24.02 -6.67 -12.17
CA LYS A 281 24.02 -7.23 -13.52
C LYS A 281 24.34 -8.72 -13.54
N ASP A 282 25.37 -9.13 -12.82
CA ASP A 282 25.88 -10.51 -12.86
C ASP A 282 25.02 -11.51 -12.07
N HIS A 283 24.22 -11.06 -11.11
CA HIS A 283 23.54 -11.96 -10.16
C HIS A 283 22.01 -11.94 -10.29
N GLN A 284 21.38 -10.84 -10.72
CA GLN A 284 19.92 -10.70 -10.71
C GLN A 284 19.18 -11.77 -11.54
N ALA A 285 19.78 -12.24 -12.64
CA ALA A 285 19.21 -13.29 -13.49
C ALA A 285 19.14 -14.64 -12.76
N PHE A 286 20.17 -14.97 -11.98
CA PHE A 286 20.19 -16.20 -11.18
C PHE A 286 19.09 -16.18 -10.10
N ILE A 287 18.92 -15.05 -9.42
CA ILE A 287 17.84 -14.86 -8.43
C ILE A 287 16.47 -15.04 -9.07
N SER A 288 16.24 -14.36 -10.20
CA SER A 288 14.97 -14.42 -10.93
C SER A 288 14.63 -15.83 -11.42
N LYS A 289 15.65 -16.61 -11.82
CA LYS A 289 15.46 -17.95 -12.39
C LYS A 289 15.36 -19.06 -11.33
N ASN A 290 16.00 -18.90 -10.18
CA ASN A 290 16.16 -20.00 -9.22
C ASN A 290 15.57 -19.74 -7.83
N VAL A 291 15.40 -18.47 -7.42
CA VAL A 291 14.89 -18.10 -6.10
C VAL A 291 13.43 -17.64 -6.19
N GLN A 292 13.11 -16.73 -7.12
CA GLN A 292 11.73 -16.24 -7.31
C GLN A 292 10.72 -17.38 -7.54
N PRO A 293 10.99 -18.41 -8.38
CA PRO A 293 10.02 -19.48 -8.60
C PRO A 293 9.74 -20.32 -7.36
N VAL A 294 10.64 -20.33 -6.36
CA VAL A 294 10.39 -21.00 -5.08
C VAL A 294 9.36 -20.20 -4.27
N ALA A 295 9.51 -18.88 -4.21
CA ALA A 295 8.54 -18.00 -3.57
C ALA A 295 7.16 -18.07 -4.25
N ASP A 296 7.13 -18.10 -5.58
CA ASP A 296 5.89 -18.17 -6.36
C ASP A 296 5.13 -19.48 -6.10
N LYS A 297 5.84 -20.62 -6.04
CA LYS A 297 5.25 -21.93 -5.68
C LYS A 297 4.67 -21.97 -4.28
N MET A 298 5.21 -21.15 -3.37
CA MET A 298 4.71 -20.99 -2.00
C MET A 298 3.59 -19.94 -1.89
N ASN A 299 3.12 -19.38 -3.01
CA ASN A 299 2.12 -18.31 -3.06
C ASN A 299 2.54 -17.01 -2.32
N LEU A 300 3.85 -16.75 -2.20
CA LEU A 300 4.38 -15.54 -1.56
C LEU A 300 4.41 -14.36 -2.54
N ARG A 301 3.23 -13.98 -3.07
CA ARG A 301 3.08 -12.97 -4.15
C ARG A 301 3.58 -11.56 -3.77
N HIS A 302 3.71 -11.28 -2.48
CA HIS A 302 4.19 -9.99 -1.97
C HIS A 302 5.73 -9.89 -1.98
N ILE A 303 6.44 -11.01 -2.19
CA ILE A 303 7.90 -11.07 -2.18
C ILE A 303 8.42 -11.02 -3.62
N ASN A 304 9.21 -9.99 -3.91
CA ASN A 304 10.00 -9.93 -5.14
C ASN A 304 11.48 -10.06 -4.76
N THR A 305 11.99 -11.28 -4.86
CA THR A 305 13.36 -11.64 -4.45
C THR A 305 14.43 -10.93 -5.28
N LYS A 306 14.15 -10.64 -6.56
CA LYS A 306 15.05 -9.87 -7.42
C LYS A 306 15.18 -8.44 -6.92
N ASP A 307 14.04 -7.80 -6.63
CA ASP A 307 14.01 -6.42 -6.16
C ASP A 307 14.62 -6.30 -4.76
N GLU A 308 14.30 -7.20 -3.83
CA GLU A 308 14.89 -7.23 -2.49
C GLU A 308 16.40 -7.42 -2.54
N PHE A 309 16.90 -8.29 -3.43
CA PHE A 309 18.33 -8.50 -3.63
C PHE A 309 19.00 -7.24 -4.18
N ASN A 310 18.42 -6.64 -5.22
CA ASN A 310 18.95 -5.41 -5.82
C ASN A 310 18.94 -4.25 -4.81
N ALA A 311 17.83 -4.06 -4.08
CA ALA A 311 17.72 -3.05 -3.02
C ALA A 311 18.77 -3.26 -1.92
N GLY A 312 19.03 -4.50 -1.53
CA GLY A 312 20.07 -4.84 -0.55
C GLY A 312 21.49 -4.49 -0.99
N LEU A 313 21.82 -4.61 -2.29
CA LEU A 313 23.11 -4.17 -2.84
C LEU A 313 23.20 -2.64 -2.93
N VAL A 314 22.13 -1.99 -3.39
CA VAL A 314 22.06 -0.52 -3.48
C VAL A 314 22.16 0.12 -2.10
N ALA A 315 21.59 -0.51 -1.06
CA ALA A 315 21.72 -0.04 0.32
C ALA A 315 23.18 0.01 0.81
N LEU A 316 24.05 -0.94 0.39
CA LEU A 316 25.48 -0.91 0.72
C LEU A 316 26.19 0.29 0.08
N ALA A 317 25.86 0.58 -1.18
CA ALA A 317 26.38 1.76 -1.87
C ALA A 317 25.90 3.05 -1.21
N ALA A 318 24.63 3.13 -0.82
CA ALA A 318 24.06 4.28 -0.13
C ALA A 318 24.72 4.52 1.25
N GLU A 319 24.88 3.47 2.05
CA GLU A 319 25.55 3.55 3.37
C GLU A 319 27.01 4.00 3.23
N ARG A 320 27.72 3.47 2.23
CA ARG A 320 29.09 3.88 1.94
C ARG A 320 29.17 5.32 1.46
N LEU A 321 28.29 5.74 0.56
CA LEU A 321 28.22 7.12 0.08
C LEU A 321 27.97 8.06 1.25
N HIS A 322 27.03 7.75 2.14
CA HIS A 322 26.78 8.56 3.34
C HIS A 322 28.03 8.72 4.19
N THR A 323 28.76 7.63 4.42
CA THR A 323 30.04 7.67 5.16
C THR A 323 31.08 8.53 4.45
N VAL A 324 31.23 8.39 3.13
CA VAL A 324 32.19 9.17 2.33
C VAL A 324 31.87 10.66 2.38
N LEU A 325 30.60 11.04 2.20
CA LEU A 325 30.18 12.44 2.29
C LEU A 325 30.37 12.99 3.71
N GLY A 326 30.11 12.19 4.75
CA GLY A 326 30.43 12.53 6.13
C GLY A 326 31.91 12.86 6.35
N LEU A 327 32.80 12.05 5.76
CA LEU A 327 34.25 12.24 5.86
C LEU A 327 34.69 13.56 5.21
N TYR A 328 34.09 13.98 4.10
CA TYR A 328 34.39 15.27 3.46
C TYR A 328 34.21 16.46 4.42
N TYR A 329 33.18 16.44 5.27
CA TYR A 329 32.99 17.48 6.28
C TYR A 329 34.10 17.50 7.34
N THR A 330 34.59 16.33 7.75
CA THR A 330 35.62 16.22 8.79
C THR A 330 37.03 16.54 8.29
N HIS A 331 37.33 16.25 7.02
CA HIS A 331 38.63 16.49 6.40
C HIS A 331 38.86 17.96 5.98
N SER A 332 37.78 18.76 5.88
CA SER A 332 37.86 20.19 5.53
C SER A 332 38.65 21.07 6.52
N GLY A 333 39.09 20.53 7.67
CA GLY A 333 39.78 21.29 8.74
C GLY A 333 41.24 20.90 9.03
N LYS A 334 41.82 19.89 8.35
CA LYS A 334 43.15 19.36 8.71
C LYS A 334 44.14 19.31 7.55
N GLY A 335 44.43 20.46 6.92
CA GLY A 335 45.58 20.61 6.01
C GLY A 335 45.71 19.52 4.91
N ASP A 336 44.58 18.94 4.50
CA ASP A 336 44.55 17.73 3.68
C ASP A 336 44.76 18.06 2.20
N MET A 337 45.41 17.13 1.50
CA MET A 337 45.82 17.24 0.08
C MET A 337 44.65 17.14 -0.92
N ILE A 338 43.41 16.98 -0.45
CA ILE A 338 42.24 16.75 -1.30
C ILE A 338 41.41 18.03 -1.36
N ASP A 339 41.14 18.51 -2.58
CA ASP A 339 40.12 19.54 -2.81
C ASP A 339 38.74 18.93 -2.49
N VAL A 340 38.24 19.25 -1.30
CA VAL A 340 36.98 18.72 -0.76
C VAL A 340 35.79 19.12 -1.62
N ASP A 341 35.79 20.31 -2.22
CA ASP A 341 34.69 20.76 -3.08
C ASP A 341 34.69 19.99 -4.40
N ALA A 342 35.88 19.76 -4.98
CA ALA A 342 36.01 18.96 -6.20
C ALA A 342 35.63 17.49 -5.96
N ALA A 343 36.07 16.91 -4.85
CA ALA A 343 35.73 15.54 -4.47
C ALA A 343 34.23 15.37 -4.17
N PHE A 344 33.59 16.38 -3.56
CA PHE A 344 32.15 16.40 -3.35
C PHE A 344 31.39 16.48 -4.69
N ALA A 345 31.77 17.41 -5.57
CA ALA A 345 31.14 17.55 -6.90
C ALA A 345 31.26 16.24 -7.70
N HIS A 346 32.46 15.64 -7.74
CA HIS A 346 32.69 14.34 -8.36
C HIS A 346 31.79 13.25 -7.78
N ALA A 347 31.65 13.17 -6.45
CA ALA A 347 30.76 12.19 -5.82
C ALA A 347 29.28 12.38 -6.19
N VAL A 348 28.81 13.61 -6.36
CA VAL A 348 27.46 13.89 -6.87
C VAL A 348 27.31 13.38 -8.30
N ASP A 349 28.26 13.69 -9.18
CA ASP A 349 28.23 13.32 -10.59
C ASP A 349 28.16 11.79 -10.75
N GLU A 350 29.05 11.09 -10.07
CA GLU A 350 29.10 9.63 -10.07
C GLU A 350 27.83 9.01 -9.47
N THR A 351 27.23 9.64 -8.46
CA THR A 351 25.97 9.17 -7.87
C THR A 351 24.79 9.34 -8.82
N LEU A 352 24.71 10.47 -9.53
CA LEU A 352 23.67 10.71 -10.53
C LEU A 352 23.83 9.76 -11.73
N GLY A 353 25.07 9.53 -12.18
CA GLY A 353 25.40 8.55 -13.20
C GLY A 353 24.98 7.13 -12.79
N PHE A 354 25.40 6.70 -11.60
CA PHE A 354 25.01 5.42 -11.01
C PHE A 354 23.49 5.24 -10.97
N HIS A 355 22.73 6.25 -10.55
CA HIS A 355 21.27 6.16 -10.49
C HIS A 355 20.65 5.98 -11.89
N LYS A 356 21.10 6.74 -12.90
CA LYS A 356 20.62 6.58 -14.29
C LYS A 356 20.87 5.15 -14.82
N GLU A 357 22.06 4.62 -14.59
CA GLU A 357 22.39 3.23 -14.97
C GLU A 357 21.59 2.19 -14.18
N LEU A 358 21.35 2.42 -12.89
CA LEU A 358 20.55 1.55 -12.05
C LEU A 358 19.10 1.47 -12.53
N VAL A 359 18.49 2.60 -12.89
CA VAL A 359 17.14 2.64 -13.45
C VAL A 359 17.09 1.89 -14.77
N ALA A 360 18.08 2.07 -15.64
CA ALA A 360 18.16 1.33 -16.91
C ALA A 360 18.33 -0.19 -16.69
N LEU A 361 19.09 -0.60 -15.68
CA LEU A 361 19.38 -2.01 -15.38
C LEU A 361 18.25 -2.74 -14.67
N THR A 362 17.48 -2.04 -13.83
CA THR A 362 16.43 -2.63 -12.99
C THR A 362 15.02 -2.32 -13.47
N GLU A 363 14.87 -1.38 -14.41
CA GLU A 363 13.60 -0.83 -14.90
C GLU A 363 12.75 -0.21 -13.76
N LYS A 364 13.39 0.13 -12.64
CA LYS A 364 12.76 0.66 -11.44
C LYS A 364 13.47 1.89 -10.94
N ASP A 365 12.67 2.85 -10.49
CA ASP A 365 13.16 4.03 -9.80
C ASP A 365 13.52 3.70 -8.34
N ILE A 366 14.75 3.23 -8.13
CA ILE A 366 15.31 2.94 -6.81
C ILE A 366 16.04 4.18 -6.30
N ASN A 367 15.38 4.90 -5.40
CA ASN A 367 15.82 6.21 -4.90
C ASN A 367 16.76 6.18 -3.68
N SER A 368 17.23 5.01 -3.22
CA SER A 368 17.98 4.89 -1.96
C SER A 368 19.36 5.55 -1.96
N VAL A 369 20.04 5.68 -3.09
CA VAL A 369 21.31 6.44 -3.16
C VAL A 369 21.05 7.94 -3.30
N LEU A 370 20.02 8.34 -4.06
CA LEU A 370 19.61 9.75 -4.16
C LEU A 370 19.11 10.29 -2.82
N SER A 371 18.50 9.45 -1.98
CA SER A 371 18.05 9.85 -0.65
C SER A 371 19.21 10.39 0.21
N VAL A 372 20.43 9.85 0.04
CA VAL A 372 21.65 10.32 0.69
C VAL A 372 21.96 11.76 0.29
N LEU A 373 21.96 12.07 -1.02
CA LEU A 373 22.24 13.41 -1.53
C LEU A 373 21.16 14.43 -1.14
N THR A 374 19.93 13.96 -0.95
CA THR A 374 18.79 14.80 -0.59
C THR A 374 18.57 14.96 0.92
N LYS A 375 19.47 14.44 1.77
CA LYS A 375 19.49 14.79 3.20
C LYS A 375 19.80 16.29 3.33
N ALA A 376 19.13 16.99 4.26
CA ALA A 376 19.14 18.45 4.34
C ALA A 376 20.57 19.05 4.32
N GLU A 377 21.46 18.57 5.19
CA GLU A 377 22.85 19.06 5.30
C GLU A 377 23.68 18.78 4.03
N THR A 378 23.49 17.61 3.43
CA THR A 378 24.16 17.20 2.19
C THR A 378 23.67 18.01 0.99
N PHE A 379 22.35 18.24 0.93
CA PHE A 379 21.73 18.99 -0.15
C PHE A 379 22.11 20.47 -0.09
N GLU A 380 22.17 21.07 1.10
CA GLU A 380 22.66 22.44 1.27
C GLU A 380 24.13 22.59 0.85
N ARG A 381 24.98 21.61 1.18
CA ARG A 381 26.38 21.60 0.71
C ARG A 381 26.45 21.47 -0.82
N TRP A 382 25.63 20.60 -1.41
CA TRP A 382 25.57 20.47 -2.86
C TRP A 382 25.20 21.80 -3.53
N LEU A 383 24.15 22.48 -3.05
CA LEU A 383 23.78 23.80 -3.59
C LEU A 383 24.90 24.83 -3.47
N ALA A 384 25.65 24.83 -2.36
CA ALA A 384 26.77 25.76 -2.15
C ALA A 384 27.94 25.49 -3.11
N VAL A 385 28.35 24.22 -3.25
CA VAL A 385 29.42 23.78 -4.15
C VAL A 385 29.04 24.04 -5.61
N GLU A 386 27.80 23.70 -6.01
CA GLU A 386 27.28 23.92 -7.35
C GLU A 386 27.23 25.43 -7.68
N LYS A 387 26.78 26.29 -6.74
CA LYS A 387 26.82 27.75 -6.89
C LYS A 387 28.24 28.25 -7.12
N LYS A 388 29.21 27.79 -6.32
CA LYS A 388 30.61 28.20 -6.42
C LYS A 388 31.19 27.88 -7.80
N TYR A 389 30.98 26.65 -8.29
CA TYR A 389 31.49 26.23 -9.62
C TYR A 389 30.75 26.90 -10.77
N ALA A 390 29.43 27.11 -10.66
CA ALA A 390 28.66 27.81 -11.69
C ALA A 390 29.10 29.27 -11.84
N LEU A 391 29.35 29.98 -10.74
CA LEU A 391 29.87 31.35 -10.77
C LEU A 391 31.29 31.41 -11.34
N ALA A 392 32.18 30.52 -10.88
CA ALA A 392 33.55 30.47 -11.41
C ALA A 392 33.57 30.19 -12.92
N LYS A 393 32.71 29.26 -13.39
CA LYS A 393 32.59 28.96 -14.82
C LYS A 393 32.02 30.12 -15.61
N MET A 394 31.03 30.81 -15.04
CA MET A 394 30.49 32.01 -15.66
C MET A 394 31.56 33.10 -15.78
N ASP A 395 32.30 33.43 -14.73
CA ASP A 395 33.34 34.46 -14.75
C ASP A 395 34.43 34.14 -15.78
N GLU A 396 34.85 32.88 -15.86
CA GLU A 396 35.77 32.38 -16.90
C GLU A 396 35.18 32.60 -18.31
N THR A 397 33.92 32.24 -18.54
CA THR A 397 33.28 32.35 -19.86
C THR A 397 32.97 33.79 -20.26
N LEU A 398 32.60 34.66 -19.32
CA LEU A 398 32.37 36.09 -19.56
C LEU A 398 33.68 36.86 -19.76
N GLY A 399 34.77 36.40 -19.15
CA GLY A 399 36.12 36.91 -19.40
C GLY A 399 36.69 36.51 -20.76
N SER A 400 36.09 35.55 -21.46
CA SER A 400 36.51 35.12 -22.79
C SER A 400 36.03 36.09 -23.87
N SER A 401 36.95 36.52 -24.73
CA SER A 401 36.67 37.42 -25.86
C SER A 401 36.30 36.68 -27.15
N GLU A 402 35.80 35.44 -27.04
CA GLU A 402 35.42 34.63 -28.20
C GLU A 402 34.03 34.98 -28.74
N TRP A 403 33.95 35.25 -30.04
CA TRP A 403 32.73 35.61 -30.75
C TRP A 403 32.39 34.60 -31.83
N ARG A 404 31.10 34.36 -32.04
CA ARG A 404 30.60 33.52 -33.13
C ARG A 404 29.71 34.32 -34.07
N SER A 405 29.94 34.14 -35.36
CA SER A 405 29.04 34.65 -36.40
C SER A 405 27.83 33.73 -36.50
N VAL A 406 26.64 34.28 -36.28
CA VAL A 406 25.37 33.61 -36.52
C VAL A 406 24.82 34.13 -37.85
N VAL A 407 24.79 33.24 -38.84
CA VAL A 407 24.11 33.53 -40.11
C VAL A 407 22.63 33.28 -39.90
N CYS A 408 21.82 34.35 -39.89
CA CYS A 408 20.37 34.20 -39.84
C CYS A 408 19.90 33.44 -41.09
N ALA A 409 19.12 32.37 -40.88
CA ALA A 409 18.48 31.63 -41.96
C ALA A 409 17.52 32.57 -42.71
N GLY A 410 17.99 33.15 -43.82
CA GLY A 410 17.28 34.20 -44.55
C GLY A 410 18.16 35.25 -45.25
N GLY A 411 19.48 35.11 -45.27
CA GLY A 411 20.36 35.97 -46.08
C GLY A 411 20.53 37.40 -45.56
N GLY A 412 20.18 37.66 -44.29
CA GLY A 412 20.47 38.92 -43.60
C GLY A 412 21.89 38.97 -43.02
N ALA A 413 22.36 40.19 -42.72
CA ALA A 413 23.69 40.47 -42.17
C ALA A 413 24.04 39.53 -41.00
N ALA A 414 25.27 39.00 -41.02
CA ALA A 414 25.80 38.13 -39.98
C ALA A 414 25.79 38.83 -38.62
N GLY A 415 24.94 38.38 -37.70
CA GLY A 415 24.94 38.85 -36.33
C GLY A 415 26.07 38.19 -35.56
N TRP A 416 26.92 38.97 -34.90
CA TRP A 416 27.94 38.42 -34.00
C TRP A 416 27.33 38.24 -32.61
N VAL A 417 27.34 37.01 -32.10
CA VAL A 417 26.89 36.68 -30.75
C VAL A 417 28.11 36.27 -29.94
N PRO A 418 28.28 36.80 -28.70
CA PRO A 418 29.33 36.32 -27.81
C PRO A 418 29.14 34.82 -27.55
N ARG A 419 30.21 34.04 -27.66
CA ARG A 419 30.16 32.60 -27.41
C ARG A 419 29.75 32.28 -25.96
N ALA A 420 29.93 33.24 -25.06
CA ALA A 420 29.46 33.21 -23.67
C ALA A 420 27.95 32.89 -23.53
N ALA A 421 27.11 33.26 -24.49
CA ALA A 421 25.68 32.94 -24.44
C ALA A 421 25.41 31.42 -24.60
N ASP A 422 26.12 30.76 -25.52
CA ASP A 422 26.03 29.30 -25.72
C ASP A 422 26.49 28.55 -24.47
N TRP A 423 27.61 29.01 -23.87
CA TRP A 423 28.14 28.45 -22.62
C TRP A 423 27.19 28.63 -21.44
N PHE A 424 26.54 29.80 -21.35
CA PHE A 424 25.55 30.07 -20.32
C PHE A 424 24.33 29.15 -20.43
N ILE A 425 23.81 28.95 -21.65
CA ILE A 425 22.71 27.99 -21.90
C ILE A 425 23.15 26.58 -21.52
N ALA A 426 24.34 26.14 -21.98
CA ALA A 426 24.86 24.82 -21.65
C ALA A 426 25.02 24.60 -20.13
N LEU A 427 25.48 25.62 -19.40
CA LEU A 427 25.57 25.59 -17.94
C LEU A 427 24.20 25.42 -17.29
N LEU A 428 23.20 26.20 -17.72
CA LEU A 428 21.83 26.10 -17.20
C LEU A 428 21.19 24.74 -17.51
N THR A 429 21.35 24.23 -18.73
CA THR A 429 20.84 22.91 -19.12
C THR A 429 21.50 21.81 -18.31
N THR A 430 22.82 21.88 -18.11
CA THR A 430 23.56 20.90 -17.29
C THR A 430 23.04 20.90 -15.85
N ILE A 431 22.84 22.07 -15.27
CA ILE A 431 22.26 22.21 -13.93
C ILE A 431 20.84 21.62 -13.94
N GLU A 432 19.96 22.02 -14.85
CA GLU A 432 18.58 21.53 -14.93
C GLU A 432 18.50 19.98 -15.01
N GLU A 433 19.30 19.38 -15.88
CA GLU A 433 19.36 17.93 -16.05
C GLU A 433 19.75 17.18 -14.77
N ARG A 434 20.63 17.76 -13.94
CA ARG A 434 21.08 17.14 -12.67
C ARG A 434 19.95 17.08 -11.65
N TYR A 435 19.16 18.16 -11.53
CA TYR A 435 18.09 18.23 -10.55
C TYR A 435 16.79 17.58 -11.03
N ALA A 436 16.58 17.46 -12.35
CA ALA A 436 15.42 16.78 -12.94
C ALA A 436 15.26 15.33 -12.46
N VAL A 437 16.39 14.65 -12.18
CA VAL A 437 16.45 13.26 -11.73
C VAL A 437 16.00 13.08 -10.27
N LEU A 438 15.98 14.14 -9.46
CA LEU A 438 15.67 14.01 -8.04
C LEU A 438 14.20 13.64 -7.79
N PRO A 439 13.88 12.78 -6.82
CA PRO A 439 12.52 12.24 -6.67
C PRO A 439 11.48 13.26 -6.19
N ARG A 440 11.87 14.23 -5.35
CA ARG A 440 10.92 15.19 -4.75
C ARG A 440 10.90 16.51 -5.54
N PRO A 441 9.72 17.04 -5.91
CA PRO A 441 9.60 18.35 -6.56
C PRO A 441 10.28 19.47 -5.75
N GLY A 442 10.19 19.41 -4.41
CA GLY A 442 10.84 20.36 -3.51
C GLY A 442 12.37 20.38 -3.58
N HIS A 443 13.01 19.35 -4.16
CA HIS A 443 14.45 19.35 -4.45
C HIS A 443 14.76 19.78 -5.89
N ARG A 444 13.78 19.74 -6.81
CA ARG A 444 13.91 20.24 -8.19
C ARG A 444 13.77 21.76 -8.28
N ILE A 445 12.90 22.32 -7.43
CA ILE A 445 12.48 23.73 -7.44
C ILE A 445 13.54 24.72 -6.90
N PRO A 446 14.36 24.43 -5.86
CA PRO A 446 15.28 25.40 -5.26
C PRO A 446 16.28 25.99 -6.25
N VAL A 447 16.70 25.25 -7.27
CA VAL A 447 17.63 25.73 -8.30
C VAL A 447 16.99 26.76 -9.24
N LEU A 448 15.69 26.62 -9.49
CA LEU A 448 14.93 27.52 -10.35
C LEU A 448 14.37 28.74 -9.59
N THR A 449 14.15 28.62 -8.26
CA THR A 449 13.44 29.64 -7.47
C THR A 449 14.24 30.26 -6.32
N ARG A 450 15.24 29.59 -5.72
CA ARG A 450 16.16 30.26 -4.77
C ARG A 450 17.21 31.01 -5.60
N ARG A 451 16.94 32.30 -5.75
CA ARG A 451 17.69 33.35 -6.46
C ARG A 451 19.07 33.65 -5.85
N PRO A 452 20.13 32.88 -6.16
CA PRO A 452 21.35 33.61 -6.53
C PRO A 452 21.93 33.16 -7.87
N VAL A 453 21.99 31.87 -8.21
CA VAL A 453 22.77 31.42 -9.37
C VAL A 453 22.17 31.90 -10.68
N THR A 454 20.90 31.61 -10.96
CA THR A 454 20.24 32.08 -12.20
C THR A 454 20.09 33.60 -12.24
N GLY A 455 19.79 34.25 -11.11
CA GLY A 455 19.62 35.70 -11.03
C GLY A 455 20.92 36.49 -11.17
N GLU A 456 21.96 36.11 -10.42
CA GLU A 456 23.31 36.71 -10.50
C GLU A 456 23.94 36.37 -11.85
N CYS A 457 23.76 35.16 -12.39
CA CYS A 457 24.31 34.84 -13.69
C CYS A 457 23.62 35.54 -14.85
N VAL A 458 22.28 35.67 -14.81
CA VAL A 458 21.54 36.47 -15.80
C VAL A 458 21.89 37.96 -15.65
N CYS A 459 22.07 38.47 -14.43
CA CYS A 459 22.51 39.85 -14.19
C CYS A 459 23.93 40.08 -14.75
N GLY A 460 24.88 39.18 -14.46
CA GLY A 460 26.25 39.21 -14.99
C GLY A 460 26.28 39.18 -16.52
N CYS A 461 25.50 38.28 -17.15
CA CYS A 461 25.35 38.25 -18.61
C CYS A 461 24.73 39.54 -19.17
N ARG A 462 23.75 40.15 -18.48
CA ARG A 462 23.16 41.43 -18.89
C ARG A 462 24.15 42.59 -18.80
N VAL A 463 24.92 42.66 -17.71
CA VAL A 463 25.94 43.71 -17.51
C VAL A 463 27.07 43.55 -18.53
N ALA A 464 27.54 42.33 -18.76
CA ALA A 464 28.55 42.04 -19.79
C ALA A 464 28.00 42.36 -21.20
N GLY A 465 26.76 41.98 -21.50
CA GLY A 465 26.10 42.31 -22.77
C GLY A 465 25.95 43.82 -22.99
N ALA A 466 25.63 44.58 -21.94
CA ALA A 466 25.52 46.04 -22.00
C ALA A 466 26.88 46.72 -22.23
N ALA A 467 27.94 46.30 -21.53
CA ALA A 467 29.30 46.79 -21.73
C ALA A 467 29.83 46.49 -23.15
N VAL A 468 29.40 45.37 -23.72
CA VAL A 468 29.75 44.94 -25.07
C VAL A 468 28.99 45.72 -26.17
N THR A 469 27.75 46.16 -25.92
CA THR A 469 27.03 47.05 -26.85
C THR A 469 27.61 48.46 -26.93
N GLU A 470 28.34 48.92 -25.91
CA GLU A 470 29.05 50.21 -25.92
C GLU A 470 30.38 50.14 -26.70
N HIS A 471 30.98 48.95 -26.83
CA HIS A 471 32.24 48.72 -27.55
C HIS A 471 32.18 47.44 -28.41
N PRO A 472 31.55 47.48 -29.60
CA PRO A 472 31.51 46.32 -30.49
C PRO A 472 32.93 45.95 -30.99
N PRO A 473 33.22 44.66 -31.21
CA PRO A 473 34.50 44.23 -31.75
C PRO A 473 34.70 44.87 -33.14
N ARG A 474 35.89 45.44 -33.39
CA ARG A 474 36.25 45.96 -34.71
C ARG A 474 36.18 44.84 -35.73
N ASP A 475 35.45 45.07 -36.82
CA ASP A 475 35.44 44.18 -37.98
C ASP A 475 36.90 43.93 -38.44
N PRO A 476 37.37 42.67 -38.48
CA PRO A 476 38.71 42.37 -38.99
C PRO A 476 38.89 42.72 -40.47
N ARG A 477 37.83 43.17 -41.17
CA ARG A 477 37.89 43.72 -42.54
C ARG A 477 38.10 45.24 -42.61
N SER A 478 38.22 45.95 -41.48
CA SER A 478 38.33 47.42 -41.48
C SER A 478 39.76 47.99 -41.62
N SER A 479 40.79 47.15 -41.78
CA SER A 479 42.13 47.60 -42.18
C SER A 479 42.20 47.84 -43.71
N ASN A 480 41.86 49.06 -44.13
CA ASN A 480 42.13 49.54 -45.48
C ASN A 480 43.64 49.49 -45.78
N PRO A 481 44.11 48.82 -46.84
CA PRO A 481 45.46 48.99 -47.34
C PRO A 481 45.53 50.30 -48.12
N ILE A 482 46.33 51.26 -47.62
CA ILE A 482 46.69 52.45 -48.38
C ILE A 482 47.46 52.00 -49.62
N LYS A 483 46.80 52.05 -50.78
CA LYS A 483 47.45 52.05 -52.10
C LYS A 483 48.28 53.32 -52.20
N ASN A 484 49.59 53.18 -52.35
CA ASN A 484 50.42 54.20 -52.97
C ASN A 484 50.99 53.60 -54.26
N ILE A 485 50.49 54.11 -55.38
CA ILE A 485 50.91 53.79 -56.74
C ILE A 485 51.97 54.82 -57.14
N ASP A 486 53.11 54.30 -57.58
CA ASP A 486 54.09 54.80 -58.56
C ASP A 486 54.49 56.28 -58.63
N LYS A 487 55.81 56.48 -58.62
CA LYS A 487 56.53 57.21 -59.69
C LYS A 487 58.02 56.83 -59.73
N MET A 488 58.43 56.29 -60.90
CA MET A 488 59.68 56.53 -61.67
C MET A 488 61.01 56.61 -60.88
N GLY A 489 62.09 55.91 -61.20
CA GLY A 489 62.62 55.49 -62.50
C GLY A 489 64.16 55.62 -62.42
N PHE A 490 64.86 54.73 -63.12
CA PHE A 490 66.30 54.42 -63.11
C PHE A 490 66.79 53.47 -62.03
#